data_AF-A0A4R7PBI7-F1
#
_entry.id   AF-A0A4R7PBI7-F1
#
_cell.length_a   1.000
_cell.length_b   1.000
_cell.length_c   1.000
_cell.angle_alpha   90.00
_cell.angle_beta   90.00
_cell.angle_gamma   90.00
#
_symmetry.space_group_name_H-M   'P 1'
#
loop_
_entity.id
_entity.type
_entity.pdbx_description
1 polymer ?
#
loop_
_entity_poly.entity_id
_entity_poly.type
_entity_poly.pdbx_seq_one_letter_code
_entity_poly.pdbx_strand_id
1 'polypeptide(L)'
;MKTALTPFALLLLAATLLAGCGSAPLVPSAESFEGRPEKAALAVLRNVEANDEQRAKILAAFDRDNPKMLKLDQEWEEITRQWKELNRADPKFLADAEALSARRMDVAKQQIVVGAAFEHEVASVLTPDQWKDWKELWALVGEGNACGPGWRGGGGGGHRR
;
A
#
# COMPACT_ATOMS: atom_id res chain seq x y z
N MET A 1 -47.01 8.95 50.02
CA MET A 1 -46.10 9.45 48.97
C MET A 1 -45.38 8.25 48.37
N LYS A 2 -45.75 7.84 47.14
CA LYS A 2 -45.03 6.83 46.36
C LYS A 2 -44.96 7.37 44.93
N THR A 3 -43.77 7.79 44.52
CA THR A 3 -43.48 8.28 43.16
C THR A 3 -43.40 7.10 42.21
N ALA A 4 -44.25 7.10 41.19
CA ALA A 4 -44.19 6.15 40.09
C ALA A 4 -43.03 6.53 39.17
N LEU A 5 -42.04 5.64 39.06
CA LEU A 5 -40.98 5.74 38.05
C LEU A 5 -41.55 5.30 36.70
N THR A 6 -41.66 6.28 35.80
CA THR A 6 -42.19 6.16 34.44
C THR A 6 -41.39 5.19 33.57
N PRO A 7 -42.05 4.29 32.79
CA PRO A 7 -41.42 3.27 31.96
C PRO A 7 -40.61 3.82 30.76
N PHE A 8 -40.64 5.13 30.53
CA PHE A 8 -39.94 5.80 29.44
C PHE A 8 -38.41 5.90 29.64
N ALA A 9 -37.95 5.89 30.89
CA ALA A 9 -36.51 6.02 31.20
C ALA A 9 -35.71 4.73 30.91
N LEU A 10 -36.37 3.57 30.90
CA LEU A 10 -35.72 2.29 30.63
C LEU A 10 -35.53 2.00 29.14
N LEU A 11 -36.33 2.61 28.25
CA LEU A 11 -36.23 2.42 26.81
C LEU A 11 -35.07 3.21 26.17
N LEU A 12 -34.68 4.34 26.77
CA LEU A 12 -33.54 5.13 26.29
C LEU A 12 -32.17 4.52 26.64
N LEU A 13 -32.08 3.69 27.67
CA LEU A 13 -30.83 3.03 28.06
C LEU A 13 -30.51 1.78 27.23
N ALA A 14 -31.51 1.21 26.54
CA ALA A 14 -31.31 0.05 25.66
C ALA A 14 -30.83 0.43 24.25
N ALA A 15 -31.03 1.68 23.82
CA ALA A 15 -30.63 2.14 22.49
C ALA A 15 -29.13 2.46 22.35
N THR A 16 -28.40 2.64 23.46
CA THR A 16 -26.96 2.97 23.43
C THR A 16 -26.04 1.75 23.40
N LEU A 17 -26.56 0.53 23.60
CA LEU A 17 -25.77 -0.71 23.55
C LEU A 17 -25.68 -1.35 22.15
N LEU A 18 -26.38 -0.81 21.14
CA LEU A 18 -26.35 -1.32 19.76
C LEU A 18 -25.46 -0.50 18.80
N ALA A 19 -24.84 0.58 19.26
CA ALA A 19 -23.95 1.43 18.44
C ALA A 19 -22.47 1.01 18.49
N GLY A 20 -22.15 -0.14 19.09
CA GLY A 20 -20.79 -0.57 19.38
C GLY A 20 -20.25 -1.74 18.55
N CYS A 21 -20.89 -2.10 17.43
CA CYS A 21 -20.32 -3.07 16.49
C CYS A 21 -19.41 -2.36 15.48
N GLY A 22 -18.36 -1.71 15.98
CA GLY A 22 -17.21 -1.36 15.15
C GLY A 22 -16.44 -2.65 14.82
N SER A 23 -16.91 -3.39 13.82
CA SER A 23 -16.10 -4.45 13.21
C SER A 23 -14.87 -3.78 12.63
N ALA A 24 -13.73 -3.87 13.31
CA ALA A 24 -12.46 -3.47 12.74
C ALA A 24 -12.32 -4.11 11.35
N PRO A 25 -11.94 -3.34 10.31
CA PRO A 25 -11.83 -3.88 8.97
C PRO A 25 -10.84 -5.05 8.97
N LEU A 26 -11.31 -6.23 8.56
CA LEU A 26 -10.50 -7.44 8.43
C LEU A 26 -9.66 -7.31 7.16
N VAL A 27 -8.58 -6.54 7.24
CA VAL A 27 -7.56 -6.48 6.20
C VAL A 27 -6.45 -7.48 6.59
N PRO A 28 -6.23 -8.55 5.80
CA PRO A 28 -5.14 -9.49 6.08
C PRO A 28 -3.78 -8.77 6.07
N SER A 29 -2.84 -9.25 6.88
CA SER A 29 -1.50 -8.66 6.98
C SER A 29 -0.75 -8.71 5.64
N ALA A 30 0.26 -7.85 5.45
CA ALA A 30 1.10 -7.81 4.25
C ALA A 30 1.66 -9.19 3.84
N GLU A 31 1.99 -10.05 4.81
CA GLU A 31 2.47 -11.43 4.59
C GLU A 31 1.43 -12.32 3.88
N SER A 32 0.14 -12.03 4.07
CA SER A 32 -0.94 -12.77 3.41
C SER A 32 -1.04 -12.50 1.90
N PHE A 33 -0.33 -11.47 1.43
CA PHE A 33 -0.36 -11.01 0.04
C PHE A 33 1.02 -11.02 -0.63
N GLU A 34 2.01 -11.68 -0.04
CA GLU A 34 3.36 -11.77 -0.59
C GLU A 34 3.34 -12.25 -2.06
N GLY A 35 3.91 -11.44 -2.96
CA GLY A 35 3.93 -11.70 -4.41
C GLY A 35 2.58 -11.58 -5.11
N ARG A 36 1.54 -11.03 -4.47
CA ARG A 36 0.17 -10.91 -5.01
C ARG A 36 -0.41 -9.50 -4.79
N PRO A 37 0.20 -8.45 -5.38
CA PRO A 37 -0.20 -7.07 -5.14
C PRO A 37 -1.62 -6.74 -5.62
N GLU A 38 -2.12 -7.45 -6.63
CA GLU A 38 -3.52 -7.34 -7.09
C GLU A 38 -4.52 -7.75 -6.00
N LYS A 39 -4.21 -8.82 -5.24
CA LYS A 39 -5.07 -9.30 -4.15
C LYS A 39 -5.09 -8.33 -2.98
N ALA A 40 -3.97 -7.65 -2.72
CA ALA A 40 -3.91 -6.54 -1.77
C ALA A 40 -4.83 -5.38 -2.20
N ALA A 41 -4.77 -4.97 -3.47
CA ALA A 41 -5.61 -3.90 -4.00
C ALA A 41 -7.10 -4.24 -3.90
N LEU A 42 -7.48 -5.46 -4.27
CA LEU A 42 -8.85 -5.96 -4.11
C LEU A 42 -9.30 -6.01 -2.64
N ALA A 43 -8.42 -6.43 -1.72
CA ALA A 43 -8.73 -6.47 -0.30
C ALA A 43 -9.00 -5.06 0.26
N VAL A 44 -8.21 -4.06 -0.14
CA VAL A 44 -8.45 -2.67 0.28
C VAL A 44 -9.70 -2.11 -0.37
N LEU A 45 -9.91 -2.31 -1.68
CA LEU A 45 -11.13 -1.89 -2.39
C LEU A 45 -12.43 -2.41 -1.78
N ARG A 46 -12.39 -3.61 -1.17
CA ARG A 46 -13.55 -4.19 -0.49
C ARG A 46 -13.90 -3.45 0.81
N ASN A 47 -12.91 -2.87 1.50
CA ASN A 47 -13.09 -2.25 2.81
C ASN A 47 -13.34 -0.75 2.74
N VAL A 48 -13.01 -0.07 1.63
CA VAL A 48 -13.28 1.37 1.41
C VAL A 48 -14.67 1.66 0.83
N GLU A 49 -15.55 0.65 0.77
CA GLU A 49 -16.92 0.79 0.24
C GLU A 49 -17.00 1.45 -1.16
N ALA A 50 -15.98 1.27 -2.00
CA ALA A 50 -16.02 1.75 -3.39
C ALA A 50 -17.22 1.15 -4.13
N ASN A 51 -17.83 1.86 -5.08
CA ASN A 51 -18.84 1.27 -5.96
C ASN A 51 -18.18 0.49 -7.12
N ASP A 52 -18.97 -0.21 -7.95
CA ASP A 52 -18.43 -1.03 -9.04
C ASP A 52 -17.68 -0.23 -10.10
N GLU A 53 -18.12 0.99 -10.40
CA GLU A 53 -17.45 1.87 -11.35
C GLU A 53 -16.10 2.35 -10.81
N GLN A 54 -16.05 2.75 -9.54
CA GLN A 54 -14.82 3.16 -8.86
C GLN A 54 -13.82 1.99 -8.80
N ARG A 55 -14.29 0.80 -8.42
CA ARG A 55 -13.47 -0.42 -8.41
C ARG A 55 -12.89 -0.73 -9.79
N ALA A 56 -13.72 -0.69 -10.83
CA ALA A 56 -13.28 -0.98 -12.20
C ALA A 56 -12.19 0.01 -12.66
N LYS A 57 -12.33 1.31 -12.37
CA LYS A 57 -11.32 2.32 -12.71
C LYS A 57 -10.00 2.10 -11.98
N ILE A 58 -10.06 1.81 -10.68
CA ILE A 58 -8.85 1.57 -9.87
C ILE A 58 -8.14 0.29 -10.30
N LEU A 59 -8.88 -0.77 -10.63
CA LEU A 59 -8.30 -2.01 -11.16
C LEU A 59 -7.67 -1.80 -12.54
N ALA A 60 -8.31 -1.03 -13.42
CA ALA A 60 -7.71 -0.68 -14.71
C ALA A 60 -6.40 0.12 -14.55
N ALA A 61 -6.35 1.06 -13.59
CA ALA A 61 -5.13 1.79 -13.25
C ALA A 61 -4.04 0.84 -12.72
N PHE A 62 -4.42 -0.10 -11.86
CA PHE A 62 -3.53 -1.12 -11.32
C PHE A 62 -2.96 -2.02 -12.43
N ASP A 63 -3.81 -2.55 -13.32
CA ASP A 63 -3.40 -3.42 -14.44
C ASP A 63 -2.44 -2.72 -15.40
N ARG A 64 -2.59 -1.40 -15.58
CA ARG A 64 -1.69 -0.58 -16.40
C ARG A 64 -0.33 -0.36 -15.76
N ASP A 65 -0.28 -0.10 -14.46
CA ASP A 65 0.94 0.40 -13.79
C ASP A 65 1.71 -0.69 -13.04
N ASN A 66 1.03 -1.74 -12.53
CA ASN A 66 1.66 -2.87 -11.84
C ASN A 66 2.73 -3.58 -12.69
N PRO A 67 2.53 -3.85 -14.01
CA PRO A 67 3.58 -4.44 -14.83
C PRO A 67 4.84 -3.55 -14.95
N LYS A 68 4.68 -2.23 -14.85
CA LYS A 68 5.83 -1.30 -14.85
C LYS A 68 6.57 -1.40 -13.52
N MET A 69 5.86 -1.43 -12.39
CA MET A 69 6.51 -1.58 -11.09
C MET A 69 7.26 -2.90 -10.98
N LEU A 70 6.65 -4.02 -11.39
CA LEU A 70 7.29 -5.33 -11.36
C LEU A 70 8.61 -5.36 -12.16
N LYS A 71 8.68 -4.66 -13.30
CA LYS A 71 9.92 -4.53 -14.07
C LYS A 71 10.98 -3.70 -13.34
N LEU A 72 10.57 -2.61 -12.68
CA LEU A 72 11.47 -1.78 -11.88
C LEU A 72 12.04 -2.56 -10.69
N ASP A 73 11.23 -3.43 -10.08
CA ASP A 73 11.66 -4.29 -8.98
C ASP A 73 12.69 -5.32 -9.43
N GLN A 74 12.43 -5.96 -10.58
CA GLN A 74 13.40 -6.87 -11.22
C GLN A 74 14.72 -6.15 -11.54
N GLU A 75 14.66 -4.90 -12.03
CA GLU A 75 15.87 -4.13 -12.29
C GLU A 75 16.60 -3.77 -10.99
N TRP A 76 15.88 -3.45 -9.92
CA TRP A 76 16.48 -3.19 -8.61
C TRP A 76 17.19 -4.43 -8.05
N GLU A 77 16.58 -5.61 -8.17
CA GLU A 77 17.19 -6.89 -7.79
C GLU A 77 18.45 -7.18 -8.60
N GLU A 78 18.39 -6.95 -9.91
CA GLU A 78 19.53 -7.11 -10.81
C GLU A 78 20.68 -6.17 -10.46
N ILE A 79 20.41 -4.88 -10.21
CA ILE A 79 21.42 -3.92 -9.75
C ILE A 79 22.02 -4.38 -8.42
N THR A 80 21.20 -4.89 -7.50
CA THR A 80 21.66 -5.40 -6.19
C THR A 80 22.56 -6.61 -6.36
N ARG A 81 22.25 -7.51 -7.31
CA ARG A 81 23.09 -8.66 -7.65
C ARG A 81 24.42 -8.20 -8.25
N GLN A 82 24.40 -7.32 -9.24
CA GLN A 82 25.61 -6.75 -9.87
C GLN A 82 26.51 -6.04 -8.85
N TRP A 83 25.93 -5.31 -7.91
CA TRP A 83 26.67 -4.64 -6.84
C TRP A 83 27.44 -5.65 -5.97
N LYS A 84 26.84 -6.79 -5.64
CA LYS A 84 27.48 -7.86 -4.85
C LYS A 84 28.61 -8.55 -5.62
N GLU A 85 28.53 -8.58 -6.94
CA GLU A 85 29.50 -9.21 -7.85
C GLU A 85 30.70 -8.31 -8.18
N LEU A 86 30.68 -7.02 -7.80
CA LEU A 86 31.78 -6.10 -8.05
C LEU A 86 33.09 -6.57 -7.40
N ASN A 87 34.15 -6.67 -8.22
CA ASN A 87 35.50 -6.93 -7.74
C ASN A 87 36.18 -5.63 -7.30
N ARG A 88 36.45 -5.52 -5.99
CA ARG A 88 37.09 -4.34 -5.39
C ARG A 88 38.55 -4.13 -5.78
N ALA A 89 39.22 -5.16 -6.30
CA ALA A 89 40.59 -5.08 -6.77
C ALA A 89 40.69 -4.70 -8.27
N ASP A 90 39.58 -4.65 -8.99
CA ASP A 90 39.56 -4.28 -10.40
C ASP A 90 39.77 -2.75 -10.55
N PRO A 91 40.70 -2.29 -11.41
CA PRO A 91 40.87 -0.86 -11.70
C PRO A 91 39.58 -0.14 -12.11
N LYS A 92 38.60 -0.86 -12.70
CA LYS A 92 37.31 -0.29 -13.11
C LYS A 92 36.27 -0.22 -11.99
N PHE A 93 36.56 -0.72 -10.79
CA PHE A 93 35.61 -0.84 -9.68
C PHE A 93 34.82 0.44 -9.41
N LEU A 94 35.50 1.58 -9.34
CA LEU A 94 34.84 2.87 -9.05
C LEU A 94 33.90 3.30 -10.18
N ALA A 95 34.29 3.11 -11.44
CA ALA A 95 33.47 3.44 -12.59
C ALA A 95 32.21 2.53 -12.68
N ASP A 96 32.37 1.24 -12.44
CA ASP A 96 31.26 0.28 -12.41
C ASP A 96 30.30 0.58 -11.24
N ALA A 97 30.83 0.93 -10.07
CA ALA A 97 30.02 1.30 -8.91
C ALA A 97 29.23 2.60 -9.16
N GLU A 98 29.83 3.60 -9.81
CA GLU A 98 29.15 4.83 -10.20
C GLU A 98 28.03 4.55 -11.20
N ALA A 99 28.28 3.72 -12.22
CA ALA A 99 27.27 3.34 -13.20
C ALA A 99 26.08 2.59 -12.57
N LEU A 100 26.33 1.65 -11.64
CA LEU A 100 25.27 0.96 -10.91
C LEU A 100 24.49 1.90 -9.99
N SER A 101 25.16 2.85 -9.34
CA SER A 101 24.51 3.87 -8.53
C SER A 101 23.57 4.76 -9.36
N ALA A 102 24.03 5.23 -10.52
CA ALA A 102 23.23 6.03 -11.44
C ALA A 102 21.97 5.28 -11.90
N ARG A 103 22.13 4.01 -12.32
CA ARG A 103 20.98 3.14 -12.68
C ARG A 103 20.01 2.97 -11.51
N ARG A 104 20.51 2.77 -10.29
CA ARG A 104 19.67 2.64 -9.10
C ARG A 104 18.84 3.88 -8.83
N MET A 105 19.42 5.06 -9.01
CA MET A 105 18.71 6.34 -8.84
C MET A 105 17.64 6.55 -9.91
N ASP A 106 17.90 6.13 -11.14
CA ASP A 106 16.89 6.19 -12.20
C ASP A 106 15.71 5.25 -11.90
N VAL A 107 15.96 3.99 -11.50
CA VAL A 107 14.91 3.06 -11.07
C VAL A 107 14.09 3.63 -9.92
N ALA A 108 14.73 4.16 -8.87
CA ALA A 108 14.04 4.76 -7.73
C ALA A 108 13.13 5.92 -8.16
N LYS A 109 13.63 6.80 -9.04
CA LYS A 109 12.85 7.91 -9.59
C LYS A 109 11.63 7.38 -10.35
N GLN A 110 11.79 6.37 -11.19
CA GLN A 110 10.69 5.79 -11.96
C GLN A 110 9.64 5.14 -11.04
N GLN A 111 10.06 4.42 -9.99
CA GLN A 111 9.14 3.84 -9.00
C GLN A 111 8.27 4.93 -8.33
N ILE A 112 8.89 6.05 -7.92
CA ILE A 112 8.16 7.19 -7.35
C ILE A 112 7.14 7.75 -8.36
N VAL A 113 7.53 7.95 -9.61
CA VAL A 113 6.63 8.52 -10.64
C VAL A 113 5.46 7.59 -10.93
N VAL A 114 5.70 6.29 -11.09
CA VAL A 114 4.64 5.30 -11.35
C VAL A 114 3.71 5.20 -10.14
N GLY A 115 4.25 5.11 -8.93
CA GLY A 115 3.47 5.07 -7.69
C GLY A 115 2.60 6.31 -7.50
N ALA A 116 3.17 7.50 -7.70
CA ALA A 116 2.44 8.76 -7.58
C ALA A 116 1.33 8.91 -8.63
N ALA A 117 1.55 8.44 -9.86
CA ALA A 117 0.52 8.44 -10.90
C ALA A 117 -0.66 7.53 -10.52
N PHE A 118 -0.38 6.32 -10.02
CA PHE A 118 -1.41 5.41 -9.54
C PHE A 118 -2.18 6.00 -8.35
N GLU A 119 -1.48 6.50 -7.33
CA GLU A 119 -2.11 7.13 -6.16
C GLU A 119 -2.99 8.32 -6.55
N HIS A 120 -2.53 9.15 -7.49
CA HIS A 120 -3.32 10.26 -8.01
C HIS A 120 -4.61 9.80 -8.68
N GLU A 121 -4.56 8.75 -9.50
CA GLU A 121 -5.77 8.20 -10.14
C GLU A 121 -6.74 7.64 -9.10
N VAL A 122 -6.26 6.89 -8.11
CA VAL A 122 -7.11 6.38 -7.02
C VAL A 122 -7.78 7.54 -6.28
N ALA A 123 -7.02 8.55 -5.89
CA ALA A 123 -7.53 9.72 -5.19
C ALA A 123 -8.53 10.53 -6.03
N SER A 124 -8.42 10.51 -7.36
CA SER A 124 -9.36 11.17 -8.27
C SER A 124 -10.69 10.44 -8.44
N VAL A 125 -10.72 9.12 -8.16
CA VAL A 125 -11.88 8.25 -8.33
C VAL A 125 -12.68 8.11 -7.03
N LEU A 126 -11.99 8.09 -5.89
CA LEU A 126 -12.59 7.94 -4.57
C LEU A 126 -13.13 9.27 -4.03
N THR A 127 -14.11 9.20 -3.13
CA THR A 127 -14.49 10.37 -2.32
C THR A 127 -13.38 10.70 -1.31
N PRO A 128 -13.38 11.91 -0.69
CA PRO A 128 -12.39 12.26 0.33
C PRO A 128 -12.31 11.28 1.50
N ASP A 129 -13.45 10.77 1.97
CA ASP A 129 -13.52 9.80 3.07
C ASP A 129 -12.99 8.43 2.63
N GLN A 130 -13.42 7.95 1.45
CA GLN A 130 -12.90 6.70 0.88
C GLN A 130 -11.40 6.74 0.61
N TRP A 131 -10.86 7.90 0.19
CA TRP A 131 -9.42 8.09 0.01
C TRP A 131 -8.66 8.07 1.33
N LYS A 132 -9.25 8.62 2.40
CA LYS A 132 -8.67 8.53 3.74
C LYS A 132 -8.57 7.06 4.17
N ASP A 133 -9.67 6.32 4.07
CA ASP A 133 -9.72 4.90 4.43
C ASP A 133 -8.78 4.06 3.55
N TRP A 134 -8.72 4.38 2.25
CA TRP A 134 -7.76 3.76 1.33
C TRP A 134 -6.34 3.87 1.85
N LYS A 135 -5.88 5.09 2.18
CA LYS A 135 -4.51 5.30 2.66
C LYS A 135 -4.23 4.54 3.96
N GLU A 136 -5.18 4.55 4.90
CA GLU A 136 -5.04 3.85 6.17
C GLU A 136 -4.92 2.34 5.97
N LEU A 137 -5.82 1.75 5.17
CA LEU A 137 -5.83 0.31 4.91
C LEU A 137 -4.67 -0.14 4.02
N TRP A 138 -4.32 0.66 3.02
CA TRP A 138 -3.21 0.37 2.10
C TRP A 138 -1.87 0.40 2.82
N ALA A 139 -1.69 1.28 3.82
CA ALA A 139 -0.51 1.27 4.69
C ALA A 139 -0.39 -0.03 5.51
N LEU A 140 -1.50 -0.61 5.97
CA LEU A 140 -1.52 -1.88 6.71
C LEU A 140 -1.12 -3.08 5.85
N VAL A 141 -1.34 -2.99 4.54
CA VAL A 141 -0.95 -4.03 3.57
C VAL A 141 0.44 -3.74 2.97
N GLY A 142 1.04 -2.59 3.28
CA GLY A 142 1.96 -1.86 2.41
C GLY A 142 3.47 -1.97 2.64
N GLU A 143 3.98 -2.80 3.56
CA GLU A 143 5.43 -3.08 3.60
C GLU A 143 5.82 -4.06 2.48
N GLY A 144 5.83 -3.60 1.20
CA GLY A 144 6.40 -4.34 0.07
C GLY A 144 5.50 -4.64 -1.14
N ASN A 145 4.34 -4.00 -1.29
CA ASN A 145 3.36 -4.32 -2.37
C ASN A 145 3.25 -3.24 -3.45
N ALA A 146 3.30 -3.65 -4.73
CA ALA A 146 3.63 -2.94 -6.00
C ALA A 146 3.19 -1.49 -6.27
N CYS A 147 2.40 -0.81 -5.43
CA CYS A 147 2.07 0.61 -5.63
C CYS A 147 1.76 1.35 -4.30
N GLY A 148 2.38 0.99 -3.18
CA GLY A 148 2.13 1.59 -1.86
C GLY A 148 3.03 2.76 -1.40
N PRO A 149 2.50 3.65 -0.54
CA PRO A 149 3.27 4.68 0.14
C PRO A 149 4.28 3.96 1.05
N GLY A 150 5.57 4.06 0.70
CA GLY A 150 6.64 3.32 1.37
C GLY A 150 7.43 2.36 0.46
N TRP A 151 7.20 2.36 -0.85
CA TRP A 151 8.03 1.62 -1.82
C TRP A 151 9.51 2.01 -1.73
N ARG A 152 10.28 1.23 -0.95
CA ARG A 152 11.75 1.19 -0.80
C ARG A 152 12.49 2.50 -1.13
N GLY A 153 11.97 3.61 -0.65
CA GLY A 153 12.60 4.91 -0.74
C GLY A 153 13.70 5.01 0.31
N GLY A 154 14.91 4.62 -0.06
CA GLY A 154 16.14 5.08 0.60
C GLY A 154 16.28 4.81 2.10
N GLY A 155 16.60 3.58 2.48
CA GLY A 155 17.06 3.26 3.83
C GLY A 155 17.77 1.92 3.85
N GLY A 156 19.09 1.94 4.05
CA GLY A 156 19.87 0.72 4.19
C GLY A 156 19.51 -0.04 5.46
N GLY A 157 19.78 -1.35 5.45
CA GLY A 157 20.05 -2.10 6.67
C GLY A 157 18.82 -2.63 7.42
N GLY A 158 18.60 -3.93 7.30
CA GLY A 158 18.31 -4.79 8.44
C GLY A 158 16.90 -4.70 9.06
N HIS A 159 16.03 -5.61 8.66
CA HIS A 159 15.56 -6.68 9.55
C HIS A 159 14.67 -7.64 8.74
N ARG A 160 14.91 -8.94 8.92
CA ARG A 160 13.90 -9.97 9.19
C ARG A 160 14.67 -11.29 9.39
N ARG A 161 15.11 -11.47 10.64
CA ARG A 161 14.93 -12.72 11.35
C ARG A 161 13.54 -12.68 11.99
#